data_AF-A0A955PY58-F1
#
_entry.id   AF-A0A955PY58-F1
#
_cell.length_a   1.000
_cell.length_b   1.000
_cell.length_c   1.000
_cell.angle_alpha   90.00
_cell.angle_beta   90.00
_cell.angle_gamma   90.00
#
_symmetry.space_group_name_H-M   'P 1'
#
loop_
_entity.id
_entity.type
_entity.pdbx_description
1 polymer ?
#
loop_
_entity_poly.entity_id
_entity_poly.type
_entity_poly.pdbx_seq_one_letter_code
_entity_poly.pdbx_strand_id
1 'polypeptide(L)' 'MKDGFQQSGFIPVEFGRETDVFVINTCTVTEGAEVDCRRIVRQVLRHSPHAFVAVT' A
#
# COMPACT_ATOMS: atom_id res chain seq x y z
N MET A 1 -12.22 5.38 4.64
CA MET A 1 -10.87 4.89 5.05
C MET A 1 -9.87 6.04 5.15
N LYS A 2 -9.75 6.93 4.15
CA LYS A 2 -8.88 8.12 4.21
C LYS A 2 -9.11 9.01 5.45
N ASP A 3 -10.37 9.30 5.77
CA ASP A 3 -10.69 10.23 6.87
C ASP A 3 -10.27 9.69 8.26
N GLY A 4 -10.36 8.37 8.46
CA GLY A 4 -9.94 7.73 9.72
C GLY A 4 -8.42 7.75 9.92
N PHE A 5 -7.65 7.60 8.85
CA PHE A 5 -6.19 7.74 8.91
C PHE A 5 -5.77 9.18 9.20
N GLN A 6 -6.39 10.16 8.55
CA GLN A 6 -6.09 11.57 8.81
C GLN A 6 -6.46 11.99 10.24
N GLN A 7 -7.59 11.53 10.77
CA GLN A 7 -7.99 11.75 12.17
C GLN A 7 -7.04 11.08 13.17
N SER A 8 -6.39 9.99 12.76
CA SER A 8 -5.39 9.28 13.57
C SER A 8 -3.97 9.87 13.44
N GLY A 9 -3.82 10.98 12.70
CA GLY A 9 -2.54 11.69 12.54
C GLY A 9 -1.65 11.19 11.39
N PHE A 10 -2.15 10.29 10.53
CA PHE A 10 -1.40 9.87 9.34
C PHE A 10 -1.45 10.96 8.27
N ILE A 11 -0.30 11.18 7.64
CA ILE A 11 -0.17 12.07 6.49
C ILE A 11 -0.15 11.27 5.19
N PRO A 12 -0.89 11.70 4.15
CA PRO A 12 -0.82 11.06 2.85
C PRO A 12 0.56 11.29 2.24
N VAL A 13 1.16 10.21 1.75
CA VAL A 13 2.46 10.22 1.08
C VAL A 13 2.26 9.91 -0.40
N GLU A 14 3.01 10.60 -1.26
CA GLU A 14 2.99 10.34 -2.69
C GLU A 14 3.56 8.95 -3.00
N PHE A 15 2.95 8.24 -3.96
CA PHE A 15 3.40 6.90 -4.31
C PHE A 15 4.86 6.89 -4.79
N GLY A 16 5.66 5.95 -4.29
CA GLY A 16 7.09 5.85 -4.59
C GLY A 16 8.00 6.64 -3.66
N ARG A 17 7.44 7.38 -2.70
CA ARG A 17 8.19 7.91 -1.55
C ARG A 17 8.19 6.89 -0.41
N GLU A 18 9.16 7.07 0.49
CA GLU A 18 9.22 6.31 1.74
C GLU A 18 7.94 6.52 2.56
N THR A 19 7.40 5.44 3.10
CA THR A 19 6.11 5.44 3.83
C THR A 19 6.13 4.35 4.89
N ASP A 20 5.48 4.60 6.02
CA ASP A 20 5.34 3.62 7.11
C ASP A 20 4.18 2.65 6.88
N VAL A 21 3.15 3.09 6.16
CA VAL A 21 1.93 2.30 5.90
C VAL A 21 1.55 2.41 4.43
N PHE A 22 1.27 1.27 3.81
CA PHE A 22 0.74 1.18 2.45
C PHE A 22 -0.52 0.32 2.44
N VAL A 23 -1.62 0.87 1.94
CA VAL A 23 -2.91 0.18 1.82
C VAL A 23 -3.26 0.06 0.36
N ILE A 24 -3.51 -1.17 -0.09
CA ILE A 24 -3.99 -1.46 -1.45
C ILE A 24 -5.31 -2.20 -1.39
N ASN A 25 -6.30 -1.65 -2.09
CA ASN A 25 -7.58 -2.31 -2.28
C ASN A 25 -7.51 -3.11 -3.58
N THR A 26 -7.56 -4.43 -3.51
CA THR A 26 -7.51 -5.31 -4.69
C THR A 26 -8.59 -6.36 -4.58
N CYS A 27 -9.31 -6.56 -5.68
CA CYS A 27 -10.37 -7.54 -5.73
C CYS A 27 -9.81 -8.98 -5.92
N THR A 28 -8.53 -9.12 -6.30
CA THR A 28 -7.82 -10.38 -6.65
C THR A 28 -8.62 -11.40 -7.46
N VAL A 29 -9.67 -10.98 -8.17
CA VAL A 29 -10.61 -11.88 -8.86
C VAL A 29 -10.01 -12.52 -10.11
N THR A 30 -8.85 -12.03 -10.56
CA THR A 30 -8.08 -12.56 -11.68
C THR A 30 -6.63 -12.80 -11.27
N GLU A 31 -6.00 -13.78 -11.91
CA GLU A 31 -4.57 -14.08 -11.72
C GLU A 31 -3.68 -12.86 -12.05
N GLY A 32 -4.07 -12.08 -13.07
CA GLY A 32 -3.40 -10.82 -13.41
C GLY A 32 -3.43 -9.80 -12.27
N ALA A 33 -4.58 -9.61 -11.62
CA ALA A 33 -4.72 -8.68 -10.49
C ALA A 33 -3.84 -9.09 -9.29
N GLU A 34 -3.67 -10.40 -9.08
CA GLU A 34 -2.81 -10.91 -8.02
C GLU A 34 -1.32 -10.69 -8.33
N VAL A 35 -0.90 -10.90 -9.58
CA VAL A 35 0.47 -10.61 -10.05
C VAL A 35 0.80 -9.13 -9.90
N ASP A 36 -0.10 -8.25 -10.33
CA ASP A 36 0.07 -6.80 -10.23
C ASP A 36 0.14 -6.33 -8.77
N CYS A 37 -0.75 -6.84 -7.92
CA CYS A 37 -0.72 -6.56 -6.48
C CYS A 37 0.65 -6.93 -5.88
N ARG A 38 1.14 -8.15 -6.11
CA ARG A 38 2.46 -8.58 -5.62
C ARG A 38 3.60 -7.71 -6.17
N ARG A 39 3.50 -7.30 -7.44
CA ARG A 39 4.51 -6.42 -8.05
C ARG A 39 4.54 -5.05 -7.35
N ILE A 40 3.38 -4.46 -7.09
CA ILE A 40 3.26 -3.18 -6.38
C ILE A 40 3.80 -3.30 -4.96
N VAL A 41 3.40 -4.33 -4.21
CA VAL A 41 3.88 -4.57 -2.84
C VAL A 41 5.40 -4.68 -2.80
N ARG A 42 6.01 -5.45 -3.72
CA ARG A 42 7.47 -5.54 -3.83
C ARG A 42 8.12 -4.20 -4.16
N GLN A 43 7.48 -3.35 -4.96
CA GLN A 43 8.00 -2.03 -5.27
C GLN A 43 8.01 -1.13 -4.03
N VAL A 44 6.95 -1.16 -3.24
CA VAL A 44 6.86 -0.40 -1.99
C VAL A 44 7.94 -0.84 -1.00
N LEU A 45 8.10 -2.15 -0.80
CA LEU A 45 9.10 -2.68 0.14
C LEU A 45 10.56 -2.43 -0.27
N ARG A 46 10.83 -2.10 -1.54
CA ARG A 46 12.19 -1.72 -1.97
C ARG A 46 12.63 -0.37 -1.42
N HIS A 47 11.73 0.60 -1.35
CA HIS A 47 12.03 1.94 -0.83
C HIS A 47 11.57 2.12 0.62
N SER A 48 10.63 1.29 1.10
CA SER A 48 10.15 1.28 2.48
C SER A 48 10.25 -0.13 3.07
N PRO A 49 11.44 -0.61 3.45
CA PRO A 49 11.64 -1.98 3.95
C PRO A 49 10.87 -2.30 5.23
N HIS A 50 10.54 -1.26 6.00
CA HIS A 50 9.83 -1.35 7.28
C HIS A 50 8.33 -1.03 7.16
N ALA A 51 7.83 -0.75 5.95
CA ALA A 51 6.43 -0.41 5.76
C ALA A 51 5.50 -1.57 6.12
N PHE A 52 4.44 -1.26 6.85
CA PHE A 52 3.31 -2.17 7.00
C PHE A 52 2.44 -2.12 5.74
N VAL A 53 2.22 -3.29 5.13
CA VAL A 53 1.41 -3.41 3.91
C VAL A 53 0.10 -4.12 4.22
N ALA A 54 -1.02 -3.41 4.05
CA ALA A 54 -2.36 -3.96 4.14
C ALA A 54 -2.96 -4.15 2.75
N VAL A 55 -3.46 -5.35 2.48
CA VAL A 55 -4.16 -5.71 1.24
C VAL A 55 -5.61 -6.00 1.63
N THR A 56 -6.56 -5.34 0.97
CA THR A 56 -8.00 -5.48 1.27
C THR A 56 -8.83 -5.75 0.03
#